data_AF-A0A7W6FVP5-F1
#
_entry.id   AF-A0A7W6FVP5-F1
#
_cell.length_a   1.000
_cell.length_b   1.000
_cell.length_c   1.000
_cell.angle_alpha   90.00
_cell.angle_beta   90.00
_cell.angle_gamma   90.00
#
_symmetry.space_group_name_H-M   'P 1'
#
loop_
_entity.id
_entity.type
_entity.pdbx_description
1 polymer ?
#
loop_
_entity_poly.entity_id
_entity_poly.type
_entity_poly.pdbx_seq_one_letter_code
_entity_poly.pdbx_strand_id
1 'polypeptide(L)' 'MRFQDLTPTQRQAMTRIVGWASDGIPIGALEDSLPPALIEAVVELEGLGLAHVEAGWRGTRWWHLTKRGQFIRDRGEG' A
#
# COMPACT_ATOMS: atom_id res chain seq x y z
N MET A 1 9.26 -13.83 3.11
CA MET A 1 7.86 -13.40 3.19
C MET A 1 7.26 -13.46 1.79
N ARG A 2 6.13 -14.13 1.67
CA ARG A 2 5.30 -14.29 0.47
C ARG A 2 3.95 -13.62 0.69
N PHE A 3 3.21 -13.35 -0.37
CA PHE A 3 1.90 -12.70 -0.28
C PHE A 3 0.90 -13.49 0.58
N GLN A 4 0.97 -14.81 0.52
CA GLN A 4 0.15 -15.72 1.33
C GLN A 4 0.42 -15.63 2.85
N ASP A 5 1.60 -15.13 3.25
CA ASP A 5 1.98 -14.96 4.67
C ASP A 5 1.30 -13.75 5.30
N LEU A 6 0.69 -12.87 4.48
CA LEU A 6 -0.02 -11.68 4.93
C LEU A 6 -1.47 -12.02 5.32
N THR A 7 -2.00 -11.26 6.27
CA THR A 7 -3.41 -11.37 6.64
C THR A 7 -4.30 -10.98 5.45
N PRO A 8 -5.57 -11.43 5.39
CA PRO A 8 -6.50 -11.01 4.35
C PRO A 8 -6.61 -9.48 4.23
N THR A 9 -6.63 -8.77 5.35
CA THR A 9 -6.70 -7.30 5.40
C THR A 9 -5.43 -6.65 4.87
N GLN A 10 -4.25 -7.18 5.20
CA GLN A 10 -2.96 -6.70 4.66
C GLN A 10 -2.88 -6.93 3.13
N ARG A 11 -3.35 -8.08 2.63
CA ARG A 11 -3.43 -8.32 1.18
C ARG A 11 -4.34 -7.31 0.50
N GLN A 12 -5.53 -7.06 1.06
CA GLN A 12 -6.46 -6.07 0.56
C GLN A 12 -5.86 -4.65 0.58
N ALA A 13 -5.16 -4.29 1.65
CA ALA A 13 -4.45 -3.03 1.78
C ALA A 13 -3.37 -2.89 0.69
N MET A 14 -2.57 -3.93 0.42
CA MET A 14 -1.57 -3.90 -0.64
C MET A 14 -2.17 -3.63 -2.02
N THR A 15 -3.30 -4.26 -2.36
CA THR A 15 -3.99 -4.02 -3.64
C THR A 15 -4.60 -2.62 -3.69
N ARG A 16 -5.00 -2.05 -2.55
CA ARG A 16 -5.65 -0.72 -2.50
C ARG A 16 -4.67 0.45 -2.55
N ILE A 17 -3.46 0.29 -2.02
CA ILE A 17 -2.39 1.31 -2.09
C ILE A 17 -1.97 1.61 -3.54
N VAL A 18 -2.31 0.73 -4.49
CA VAL A 18 -2.00 0.89 -5.91
C VAL A 18 -3.01 1.83 -6.58
N GLY A 19 -2.96 3.13 -6.25
CA GLY A 19 -3.57 4.14 -7.09
C GLY A 19 -2.76 4.29 -8.38
N TRP A 20 -3.38 4.02 -9.52
CA TRP A 20 -2.81 4.33 -10.83
C TRP A 20 -3.24 5.76 -11.21
N ALA A 21 -2.27 6.64 -11.50
CA ALA A 21 -2.59 7.82 -12.31
C ALA A 21 -2.97 7.34 -13.73
N SER A 22 -3.70 8.18 -14.47
CA SER A 22 -4.07 7.96 -15.87
C SER A 22 -2.92 7.56 -16.79
N ASP A 23 -1.68 7.84 -16.37
CA ASP A 23 -0.47 7.71 -17.17
C ASP A 23 0.38 6.50 -16.77
N GLY A 24 -0.17 5.58 -15.95
CA GLY A 24 0.51 4.34 -15.57
C GLY A 24 1.55 4.49 -14.45
N ILE A 25 1.72 5.70 -13.89
CA ILE A 25 2.60 5.94 -12.74
C ILE A 25 1.85 5.56 -11.46
N PRO A 26 2.38 4.66 -10.62
CA PRO A 26 1.79 4.37 -9.32
C PRO A 26 1.95 5.60 -8.41
N ILE A 27 0.84 6.26 -8.12
CA ILE A 27 0.78 7.47 -7.27
C ILE A 27 0.54 7.14 -5.79
N GLY A 28 0.42 5.87 -5.45
CA GLY A 28 0.05 5.47 -4.09
C GLY A 28 -1.43 5.73 -3.80
N ALA A 29 -1.79 5.74 -2.52
CA ALA A 29 -3.13 6.07 -2.06
C ALA A 29 -3.08 7.16 -0.98
N LEU A 30 -3.90 8.20 -1.15
CA LEU A 30 -4.14 9.18 -0.10
C LEU A 30 -4.76 8.49 1.12
N GLU A 31 -4.20 8.71 2.32
CA GLU A 31 -4.68 8.10 3.57
C GLU A 31 -6.18 8.34 3.79
N ASP A 32 -6.65 9.56 3.53
CA ASP A 32 -8.07 9.93 3.68
C ASP A 32 -9.01 9.20 2.70
N SER A 33 -8.46 8.61 1.63
CA SER A 33 -9.23 7.81 0.67
C SER A 33 -9.26 6.32 1.00
N LEU A 34 -8.44 5.88 1.97
CA LEU A 34 -8.44 4.52 2.43
C LEU A 34 -9.63 4.29 3.38
N PRO A 35 -10.33 3.16 3.26
CA PRO A 35 -11.28 2.74 4.28
C PRO A 35 -10.60 2.71 5.66
N PRO A 36 -11.23 3.21 6.73
CA PRO A 36 -10.63 3.23 8.07
C PRO A 36 -10.15 1.85 8.53
N ALA A 37 -10.88 0.78 8.14
CA ALA A 37 -10.53 -0.60 8.43
C ALA A 37 -9.22 -1.08 7.77
N LEU A 38 -8.68 -0.36 6.78
CA LEU A 38 -7.42 -0.68 6.12
C LEU A 38 -6.24 0.14 6.66
N ILE A 39 -6.46 1.26 7.36
CA ILE A 39 -5.37 2.14 7.82
C ILE A 39 -4.38 1.38 8.71
N GLU A 40 -4.89 0.64 9.69
CA GLU A 40 -4.05 -0.18 10.58
C GLU A 40 -3.22 -1.21 9.80
N ALA A 41 -3.83 -1.89 8.82
CA ALA A 41 -3.13 -2.84 7.97
C ALA A 41 -2.04 -2.17 7.11
N VAL A 42 -2.24 -0.93 6.66
CA VAL A 42 -1.21 -0.19 5.92
C VAL A 42 -0.02 0.19 6.83
N VAL A 43 -0.29 0.60 8.07
CA VAL A 43 0.75 0.88 9.07
C VAL A 43 1.53 -0.39 9.43
N GLU A 44 0.86 -1.53 9.56
CA GLU A 44 1.53 -2.82 9.75
C GLU A 44 2.45 -3.17 8.57
N LEU A 45 1.99 -2.94 7.33
CA LEU A 45 2.80 -3.14 6.13
C LEU A 45 4.03 -2.23 6.09
N GLU A 46 3.94 -1.00 6.62
CA GLU A 46 5.09 -0.11 6.82
C GLU A 46 6.08 -0.69 7.84
N GLY A 47 5.59 -1.20 8.97
CA GLY A 47 6.42 -1.90 9.96
C GLY A 47 7.15 -3.13 9.40
N LEU A 48 6.58 -3.76 8.36
CA LEU A 48 7.20 -4.87 7.63
C LEU A 48 8.14 -4.43 6.48
N GLY A 49 8.27 -3.12 6.24
CA GLY A 49 9.04 -2.54 5.14
C GLY A 49 8.43 -2.79 3.76
N LEU A 50 7.13 -3.03 3.69
CA LEU A 50 6.38 -3.30 2.45
C LEU A 50 5.63 -2.07 1.95
N ALA A 51 5.31 -1.13 2.84
CA ALA A 51 4.77 0.19 2.52
C ALA A 51 5.64 1.29 3.15
N HIS A 52 5.39 2.53 2.74
CA HIS A 52 5.88 3.73 3.40
C HIS A 52 4.88 4.86 3.21
N VAL A 53 4.89 5.81 4.14
CA VAL A 53 4.12 7.06 4.00
C VAL A 53 5.03 8.21 3.56
N GLU A 54 4.53 9.03 2.66
CA GLU A 54 5.15 10.30 2.26
C GLU A 54 4.19 11.47 2.56
N ALA A 55 4.75 12.59 3.00
CA ALA A 55 3.98 13.81 3.25
C ALA A 55 3.83 14.61 1.95
N GLY A 56 2.58 14.83 1.53
CA GLY A 56 2.21 15.67 0.40
C GLY A 56 1.85 17.11 0.81
N TRP A 57 1.30 17.86 -0.15
CA TRP A 57 0.87 19.25 0.10
C TRP A 57 -0.19 19.30 1.22
N ARG A 58 -0.06 20.30 2.09
CA ARG A 58 -0.96 20.61 3.23
C ARG A 58 -0.98 19.51 4.29
N GLY A 59 0.09 18.73 4.41
CA GLY A 59 0.20 17.66 5.40
C GLY A 59 -0.61 16.42 5.04
N THR A 60 -1.04 16.30 3.78
CA THR A 60 -1.65 15.06 3.29
C THR A 60 -0.68 13.90 3.41
N ARG A 61 -1.18 12.71 3.74
CA ARG A 61 -0.37 11.49 3.86
C ARG A 61 -0.66 10.58 2.68
N TRP A 62 0.39 10.20 1.95
CA TRP A 62 0.31 9.32 0.81
C TRP A 62 1.01 8.00 1.12
N TRP A 63 0.28 6.91 0.97
CA TRP A 63 0.81 5.57 1.17
C TRP A 63 1.30 4.99 -0.15
N HIS A 64 2.49 4.40 -0.13
CA HIS A 64 3.11 3.80 -1.30
C HIS A 64 3.69 2.42 -0.94
N LEU A 65 3.57 1.46 -1.86
CA LEU A 65 4.31 0.22 -1.73
C LEU A 65 5.79 0.47 -2.00
N THR A 66 6.65 -0.11 -1.16
CA THR A 66 8.09 -0.18 -1.47
C THR A 66 8.33 -1.10 -2.67
N LYS A 67 9.53 -1.07 -3.27
CA LYS A 67 9.90 -2.05 -4.33
C LYS A 67 9.68 -3.49 -3.88
N ARG A 68 9.95 -3.78 -2.60
CA ARG A 68 9.72 -5.09 -2.00
C ARG A 68 8.24 -5.41 -1.87
N GLY A 69 7.42 -4.44 -1.43
CA GLY A 69 5.97 -4.58 -1.39
C GLY A 69 5.37 -4.86 -2.76
N GLN A 70 5.76 -4.09 -3.78
CA GLN A 70 5.33 -4.28 -5.17
C GLN A 70 5.66 -5.70 -5.65
N PHE A 71 6.91 -6.14 -5.47
CA PHE A 71 7.33 -7.49 -5.85
C PHE A 71 6.54 -8.60 -5.15
N ILE A 72 6.24 -8.46 -3.86
CA ILE A 72 5.46 -9.45 -3.10
C ILE A 72 4.02 -9.51 -3.61
N ARG A 73 3.38 -8.35 -3.86
CA ARG A 73 2.04 -8.26 -4.45
C ARG A 73 2.00 -8.92 -5.83
N ASP A 74 2.91 -8.53 -6.72
CA ASP A 74 2.91 -8.97 -8.13
C ASP A 74 3.10 -10.48 -8.26
N ARG A 75 3.84 -11.10 -7.34
CA ARG A 75 3.98 -12.56 -7.27
C ARG A 75 2.81 -13.28 -6.61
N GLY A 76 1.92 -12.55 -5.93
CA GLY A 76 0.76 -13.08 -5.23
C GLY A 76 -0.56 -12.93 -6.00
N GLU A 77 -0.65 -11.97 -6.92
CA GLU A 77 -1.79 -11.77 -7.81
C GLU A 77 -1.67 -12.51 -9.16
N GLY A 78 -0.52 -13.15 -9.43
CA GLY A 78 -0.25 -13.95 -10.63
C GLY A 78 -0.69 -15.41 -10.56
#